data_AF-A0A7R9YGI5-F1
#
_entry.id   AF-A0A7R9YGI5-F1
#
_cell.length_a   1.000
_cell.length_b   1.000
_cell.length_c   1.000
_cell.angle_alpha   90.00
_cell.angle_beta   90.00
_cell.angle_gamma   90.00
#
_symmetry.space_group_name_H-M   'P 1'
#
loop_
_entity.id
_entity.type
_entity.pdbx_description
1 polymer ?
#
loop_
_entity_poly.entity_id
_entity_poly.type
_entity_poly.pdbx_seq_one_letter_code
_entity_poly.pdbx_strand_id
1 'polypeptide(L)'
;ALSVLCWLIHTTSLVEWLVAMGLAWRWAETSGQESFKGLTWGMLPLHSSGITACVYHLFFNAPGVCMLLPTQAALTCVGNTCCAYAAYRIAAAGGWTLSGAFAAVGAGAPGPSSWPESGVRTETSTEVCNDALAAAEAASRHRPRTRVPGPVLFGFEDIGGALAAEGQLGFMAKLFGGCLAACYVVKYGELLQADFFQSEPLGAALMCIAVPTGLNVLKWAKRSKDPSFDGWF
;
A
#
# COMPACT_ATOMS: atom_id res chain seq x y z
N ALA A 1 -4.86 -13.53 23.03
CA ALA A 1 -3.67 -12.86 22.44
C ALA A 1 -3.17 -13.69 21.25
N LEU A 2 -2.72 -13.06 20.17
CA LEU A 2 -2.15 -13.76 19.00
C LEU A 2 -0.76 -14.35 19.31
N SER A 3 -0.36 -15.39 18.55
CA SER A 3 1.00 -15.94 18.60
C SER A 3 2.00 -15.05 17.85
N VAL A 4 3.31 -15.26 18.07
CA VAL A 4 4.37 -14.51 17.36
C VAL A 4 4.27 -14.70 15.85
N LEU A 5 4.00 -15.92 15.38
CA LEU A 5 3.85 -16.19 13.94
C LEU A 5 2.59 -15.53 13.36
N CYS A 6 1.50 -15.45 14.12
CA CYS A 6 0.34 -14.68 13.68
C CYS A 6 0.69 -13.19 13.57
N TRP A 7 1.37 -12.61 14.56
CA TRP A 7 1.83 -11.21 14.50
C TRP A 7 2.77 -10.96 13.32
N LEU A 8 3.64 -11.92 12.99
CA LEU A 8 4.51 -11.88 11.81
C LEU A 8 3.70 -11.63 10.55
N ILE A 9 2.70 -12.47 10.28
CA ILE A 9 1.86 -12.37 9.09
C ILE A 9 1.14 -11.01 9.05
N HIS A 10 0.55 -10.57 10.16
CA HIS A 10 -0.16 -9.29 10.21
C HIS A 10 0.75 -8.10 9.92
N THR A 11 1.93 -8.07 10.53
CA THR A 11 2.89 -6.98 10.37
C THR A 11 3.45 -6.98 8.95
N THR A 12 3.81 -8.15 8.40
CA THR A 12 4.31 -8.25 7.03
C THR A 12 3.25 -7.82 6.02
N SER A 13 1.97 -8.18 6.21
CA SER A 13 0.90 -7.79 5.30
C SER A 13 0.64 -6.28 5.31
N LEU A 14 0.73 -5.61 6.48
CA LEU A 14 0.63 -4.14 6.55
C LEU A 14 1.78 -3.47 5.80
N VAL A 15 3.01 -3.95 5.98
CA VAL A 15 4.18 -3.41 5.29
C VAL A 15 4.10 -3.67 3.78
N GLU A 16 3.74 -4.89 3.38
CA GLU A 16 3.54 -5.26 1.97
C GLU A 16 2.51 -4.35 1.28
N TRP A 17 1.42 -4.04 1.98
CA TRP A 17 0.40 -3.12 1.45
C TRP A 17 0.94 -1.70 1.22
N LEU A 18 1.75 -1.16 2.14
CA LEU A 18 2.41 0.15 1.96
C LEU A 18 3.37 0.14 0.77
N VAL A 19 4.14 -0.94 0.60
CA VAL A 19 5.02 -1.11 -0.57
C VAL A 19 4.20 -1.14 -1.85
N ALA A 20 3.09 -1.89 -1.88
CA ALA A 20 2.20 -1.94 -3.04
C ALA A 20 1.60 -0.57 -3.39
N MET A 21 1.20 0.21 -2.38
CA MET A 21 0.73 1.59 -2.56
C MET A 21 1.81 2.49 -3.22
N GLY A 22 3.05 2.38 -2.77
CA GLY A 22 4.20 3.09 -3.35
C GLY A 22 4.53 2.66 -4.77
N LEU A 23 4.44 1.37 -5.07
CA LEU A 23 4.61 0.83 -6.42
C LEU A 23 3.52 1.33 -7.36
N ALA A 24 2.25 1.32 -6.95
CA ALA A 24 1.15 1.85 -7.76
C ALA A 24 1.36 3.34 -8.10
N TRP A 25 1.82 4.15 -7.14
CA TRP A 25 2.11 5.55 -7.38
C TRP A 25 3.27 5.76 -8.35
N ARG A 26 4.40 5.06 -8.12
CA ARG A 26 5.59 5.14 -8.99
C ARG A 26 5.26 4.67 -10.40
N TRP A 27 4.45 3.62 -10.54
CA TRP A 27 4.00 3.15 -11.85
C TRP A 27 3.25 4.24 -12.62
N ALA A 28 2.39 5.01 -11.95
CA ALA A 28 1.71 6.14 -12.56
C ALA A 28 2.70 7.18 -13.11
N GLU A 29 3.77 7.48 -12.36
CA GLU A 29 4.81 8.44 -12.72
C GLU A 29 5.68 7.94 -13.89
N THR A 30 6.05 6.66 -13.91
CA THR A 30 6.92 6.09 -14.95
C THR A 30 6.18 5.77 -16.25
N SER A 31 4.92 5.33 -16.17
CA SER A 31 4.12 4.97 -17.35
C SER A 31 3.30 6.15 -17.92
N GLY A 32 3.21 7.27 -17.19
CA GLY A 32 2.33 8.39 -17.52
C GLY A 32 0.83 8.11 -17.27
N GLN A 33 0.46 6.93 -16.74
CA GLN A 33 -0.91 6.57 -16.43
C GLN A 33 -1.33 7.10 -15.05
N GLU A 34 -1.70 8.37 -15.00
CA GLU A 34 -2.12 9.09 -13.78
C GLU A 34 -3.31 8.43 -13.04
N SER A 35 -4.10 7.58 -13.71
CA SER A 35 -5.20 6.80 -13.13
C SER A 35 -4.74 5.90 -11.97
N PHE A 36 -3.49 5.42 -11.99
CA PHE A 36 -2.90 4.61 -10.92
C PHE A 36 -2.66 5.39 -9.62
N LYS A 37 -2.49 6.72 -9.66
CA LYS A 37 -2.46 7.53 -8.42
C LYS A 37 -3.80 7.46 -7.69
N GLY A 38 -4.90 7.40 -8.45
CA GLY A 38 -6.24 7.19 -7.91
C GLY A 38 -6.41 5.83 -7.22
N LEU A 39 -5.70 4.79 -7.70
CA LEU A 39 -5.66 3.48 -7.04
C LEU A 39 -4.95 3.56 -5.68
N THR A 40 -3.80 4.24 -5.59
CA THR A 40 -3.13 4.46 -4.30
C THR A 40 -4.05 5.13 -3.28
N TRP A 41 -4.82 6.14 -3.69
CA TRP A 41 -5.83 6.77 -2.84
C TRP A 41 -6.94 5.79 -2.43
N GLY A 42 -7.39 4.93 -3.33
CA GLY A 42 -8.41 3.91 -3.06
C GLY A 42 -7.96 2.79 -2.12
N MET A 43 -6.65 2.55 -2.01
CA MET A 43 -6.06 1.54 -1.14
C MET A 43 -5.97 1.96 0.35
N LEU A 44 -6.12 3.25 0.67
CA LEU A 44 -5.98 3.79 2.03
C LEU A 44 -7.00 3.22 3.05
N PRO A 45 -8.30 3.07 2.73
CA PRO A 45 -9.25 2.51 3.67
C PRO A 45 -8.97 1.04 3.97
N LEU A 46 -8.50 0.25 3.00
CA LEU A 46 -8.08 -1.14 3.22
C LEU A 46 -6.86 -1.25 4.12
N HIS A 47 -5.86 -0.37 3.95
CA HIS A 47 -4.73 -0.31 4.88
C HIS A 47 -5.19 0.00 6.32
N SER A 48 -6.09 0.98 6.45
CA SER A 48 -6.66 1.38 7.75
C SER A 48 -7.50 0.25 8.37
N SER A 49 -8.17 -0.56 7.55
CA SER A 49 -8.86 -1.77 8.00
C SER A 49 -7.89 -2.78 8.61
N GLY A 50 -6.76 -3.05 7.95
CA GLY A 50 -5.71 -3.93 8.49
C GLY A 50 -5.15 -3.43 9.82
N ILE A 51 -4.91 -2.12 9.94
CA ILE A 51 -4.48 -1.50 11.21
C ILE A 51 -5.56 -1.69 12.29
N THR A 52 -6.83 -1.47 11.96
CA THR A 52 -7.97 -1.64 12.88
C THR A 52 -8.04 -3.06 13.44
N ALA A 53 -7.86 -4.07 12.58
CA ALA A 53 -7.80 -5.47 13.00
C ALA A 53 -6.62 -5.75 13.94
N CYS A 54 -5.42 -5.24 13.61
CA CYS A 54 -4.24 -5.38 14.46
C CYS A 54 -4.42 -4.71 15.82
N VAL A 55 -5.02 -3.51 15.87
CA VAL A 55 -5.33 -2.80 17.11
C VAL A 55 -6.34 -3.59 17.94
N TYR A 56 -7.39 -4.15 17.35
CA TYR A 56 -8.33 -4.99 18.09
C TYR A 56 -7.65 -6.19 18.76
N HIS A 57 -6.70 -6.83 18.07
CA HIS A 57 -5.89 -7.91 18.64
C HIS A 57 -4.90 -7.45 19.71
N LEU A 58 -4.35 -6.24 19.57
CA LEU A 58 -3.48 -5.60 20.57
C LEU A 58 -4.22 -5.36 21.90
N PHE A 59 -5.51 -5.02 21.83
CA PHE A 59 -6.41 -4.91 22.99
C PHE A 59 -7.07 -6.25 23.34
N PHE A 60 -6.45 -7.38 23.01
CA PHE A 60 -6.89 -8.74 23.37
C PHE A 60 -8.31 -9.11 22.95
N ASN A 61 -8.88 -8.44 21.96
CA ASN A 61 -10.29 -8.58 21.57
C ASN A 61 -11.26 -8.24 22.71
N ALA A 62 -10.88 -7.27 23.54
CA ALA A 62 -11.64 -6.79 24.67
C ALA A 62 -13.04 -6.28 24.28
N PRO A 63 -14.09 -6.57 25.08
CA PRO A 63 -15.45 -6.08 24.83
C PRO A 63 -15.55 -4.55 24.75
N GLY A 64 -14.78 -3.79 25.54
CA GLY A 64 -14.80 -2.32 25.55
C GLY A 64 -14.34 -1.66 24.24
N VAL A 65 -13.64 -2.42 23.38
CA VAL A 65 -13.24 -1.97 22.04
C VAL A 65 -13.92 -2.74 20.92
N CYS A 66 -15.03 -3.45 21.20
CA CYS A 66 -15.77 -4.24 20.21
C CYS A 66 -16.22 -3.44 18.98
N MET A 67 -16.39 -2.11 19.10
CA MET A 67 -16.71 -1.21 17.99
C MET A 67 -15.64 -1.19 16.88
N LEU A 68 -14.42 -1.69 17.14
CA LEU A 68 -13.40 -1.84 16.11
C LEU A 68 -13.77 -2.91 15.06
N LEU A 69 -14.57 -3.92 15.39
CA LEU A 69 -15.04 -4.93 14.41
C LEU A 69 -15.90 -4.32 13.29
N PRO A 70 -17.02 -3.64 13.61
CA PRO A 70 -17.83 -2.99 12.57
C PRO A 70 -17.05 -1.88 11.87
N THR A 71 -16.11 -1.21 12.56
CA THR A 71 -15.22 -0.22 11.94
C THR A 71 -14.31 -0.85 10.89
N GLN A 72 -13.67 -1.98 11.21
CA GLN A 72 -12.86 -2.75 10.27
C GLN A 72 -13.70 -3.19 9.07
N ALA A 73 -14.88 -3.75 9.30
CA ALA A 73 -15.78 -4.21 8.24
C ALA A 73 -16.19 -3.05 7.31
N ALA A 74 -16.53 -1.89 7.87
CA ALA A 74 -16.85 -0.70 7.11
C ALA A 74 -15.67 -0.21 6.27
N LEU A 75 -14.48 -0.12 6.85
CA LEU A 75 -13.25 0.27 6.14
C LEU A 75 -12.91 -0.69 5.00
N THR A 76 -13.08 -2.00 5.20
CA THR A 76 -12.90 -3.02 4.15
C THR A 76 -13.91 -2.83 3.02
N CYS A 77 -15.19 -2.63 3.34
CA CYS A 77 -16.23 -2.40 2.35
C CYS A 77 -15.91 -1.16 1.50
N VAL A 78 -15.67 -0.02 2.17
CA VAL A 78 -15.32 1.25 1.52
C VAL A 78 -14.06 1.09 0.67
N GLY A 79 -13.00 0.50 1.21
CA GLY A 79 -11.74 0.35 0.49
C GLY A 79 -11.84 -0.58 -0.72
N ASN A 80 -12.56 -1.70 -0.61
CA ASN A 80 -12.86 -2.56 -1.76
C ASN A 80 -13.66 -1.82 -2.83
N THR A 81 -14.66 -1.01 -2.43
CA THR A 81 -15.41 -0.17 -3.37
C THR A 81 -14.52 0.88 -4.04
N CYS A 82 -13.63 1.54 -3.30
CA CYS A 82 -12.69 2.51 -3.85
C CYS A 82 -11.69 1.88 -4.82
N CYS A 83 -11.11 0.73 -4.47
CA CYS A 83 -10.21 -0.02 -5.35
C CYS A 83 -10.94 -0.51 -6.61
N ALA A 84 -12.18 -1.02 -6.49
CA ALA A 84 -12.98 -1.43 -7.64
C ALA A 84 -13.28 -0.25 -8.57
N TYR A 85 -13.63 0.91 -8.01
CA TYR A 85 -13.83 2.13 -8.78
C TYR A 85 -12.54 2.62 -9.46
N ALA A 86 -11.40 2.58 -8.76
CA ALA A 86 -10.10 2.94 -9.33
C ALA A 86 -9.70 1.98 -10.46
N ALA A 87 -9.91 0.67 -10.29
CA ALA A 87 -9.67 -0.34 -11.32
C ALA A 87 -10.55 -0.09 -12.55
N TYR A 88 -11.83 0.23 -12.36
CA TYR A 88 -12.72 0.64 -13.45
C TYR A 88 -12.18 1.87 -14.19
N ARG A 89 -11.71 2.90 -13.47
CA ARG A 89 -11.12 4.10 -14.10
C ARG A 89 -9.86 3.78 -14.91
N ILE A 90 -9.02 2.89 -14.40
CA ILE A 90 -7.82 2.42 -15.12
C ILE A 90 -8.23 1.68 -16.40
N ALA A 91 -9.18 0.75 -16.31
CA ALA A 91 -9.69 0.01 -17.46
C ALA A 91 -10.33 0.93 -18.50
N ALA A 92 -11.17 1.87 -18.07
CA ALA A 92 -11.82 2.85 -18.95
C ALA A 92 -10.79 3.75 -19.65
N ALA A 93 -9.70 4.15 -18.96
CA ALA A 93 -8.60 4.88 -19.58
C ALA A 93 -7.87 4.05 -20.65
N GLY A 94 -7.85 2.73 -20.50
CA GLY A 94 -7.36 1.78 -21.51
C GLY A 94 -8.36 1.44 -22.63
N GLY A 95 -9.52 2.11 -22.70
CA GLY A 95 -10.54 1.89 -23.72
C GLY A 95 -11.59 0.82 -23.39
N TRP A 96 -11.60 0.30 -22.16
CA TRP A 96 -12.62 -0.65 -21.71
C TRP A 96 -14.00 0.01 -21.56
N THR A 97 -15.06 -0.68 -21.98
CA THR A 97 -16.45 -0.21 -21.83
C THR A 97 -17.32 -1.25 -21.14
N LEU A 98 -18.28 -0.77 -20.33
CA LEU A 98 -19.24 -1.63 -19.62
C LEU A 98 -20.08 -2.45 -20.61
N SER A 99 -20.48 -1.84 -21.73
CA SER A 99 -21.23 -2.49 -22.81
C SER A 99 -20.44 -3.61 -23.48
N GLY A 100 -19.13 -3.41 -23.71
CA GLY A 100 -18.25 -4.46 -24.25
C GLY A 100 -18.12 -5.66 -23.31
N ALA A 101 -18.08 -5.42 -21.99
CA ALA A 101 -18.01 -6.50 -21.01
C ALA A 101 -19.30 -7.32 -20.93
N PHE A 102 -20.47 -6.68 -20.90
CA PHE A 102 -21.75 -7.40 -20.93
C PHE A 102 -21.98 -8.14 -22.25
N ALA A 103 -21.56 -7.55 -23.39
CA ALA A 103 -21.58 -8.22 -24.68
C ALA A 103 -20.68 -9.48 -24.70
N ALA A 104 -19.48 -9.41 -24.10
CA ALA A 104 -18.57 -10.56 -24.00
C ALA A 104 -19.13 -11.69 -23.11
N VAL A 105 -19.75 -11.34 -21.97
CA VAL A 105 -20.43 -12.31 -21.09
C VAL A 105 -21.62 -12.96 -21.79
N GLY A 106 -22.44 -12.17 -22.50
CA GLY A 106 -23.60 -12.66 -23.25
C GLY A 106 -23.22 -13.52 -24.47
N ALA A 107 -22.04 -13.29 -25.06
CA ALA A 107 -21.53 -14.04 -26.19
C ALA A 107 -20.82 -15.36 -25.80
N GLY A 108 -20.71 -15.69 -24.51
CA GLY A 108 -19.98 -16.87 -24.04
C GLY A 108 -18.49 -16.82 -24.38
N ALA A 109 -17.91 -15.62 -24.48
CA ALA A 109 -16.50 -15.46 -24.80
C ALA A 109 -15.65 -16.22 -23.76
N PRO A 110 -14.67 -17.05 -24.20
CA PRO A 110 -13.78 -17.72 -23.26
C PRO A 110 -13.02 -16.65 -22.47
N GLY A 111 -12.50 -17.02 -21.30
CA GLY A 111 -11.77 -16.12 -20.39
C GLY A 111 -10.61 -15.34 -21.03
N PRO A 112 -9.74 -14.70 -20.24
CA PRO A 112 -8.97 -13.48 -20.59
C PRO A 112 -8.10 -13.44 -21.86
N SER A 113 -8.06 -14.46 -22.71
CA SER A 113 -7.50 -14.43 -24.06
C SER A 113 -8.39 -13.76 -25.11
N SER A 114 -9.65 -13.42 -24.80
CA SER A 114 -10.62 -12.84 -25.75
C SER A 114 -10.94 -11.36 -25.52
N TRP A 115 -10.31 -10.71 -24.55
CA TRP A 115 -10.45 -9.26 -24.39
C TRP A 115 -9.97 -8.58 -25.68
N PRO A 116 -10.70 -7.57 -26.21
CA PRO A 116 -10.18 -6.79 -27.32
C PRO A 116 -8.81 -6.29 -26.91
N GLU A 117 -7.78 -6.48 -27.76
CA GLU A 117 -6.49 -5.83 -27.59
C GLU A 117 -6.80 -4.34 -27.46
N SER A 118 -6.87 -3.88 -26.20
CA SER A 118 -6.93 -2.47 -25.89
C SER A 118 -5.83 -1.83 -26.71
N GLY A 119 -6.06 -0.63 -27.25
CA GLY A 119 -5.01 0.17 -27.89
C GLY A 119 -3.84 0.54 -26.96
N VAL A 120 -3.71 -0.13 -25.81
CA VAL A 120 -2.47 -0.40 -25.12
C VAL A 120 -1.55 -1.07 -26.13
N ARG A 121 -0.53 -0.31 -26.50
CA ARG A 121 0.60 -0.78 -27.27
C ARG A 121 1.00 -2.18 -26.78
N THR A 122 0.93 -3.17 -27.66
CA THR A 122 1.36 -4.55 -27.43
C THR A 122 2.89 -4.60 -27.38
N GLU A 123 3.46 -3.85 -26.44
CA GLU A 123 4.83 -4.06 -26.01
C GLU A 123 4.79 -5.29 -25.10
N THR A 124 5.55 -6.32 -25.45
CA THR A 124 5.83 -7.45 -24.58
C THR A 124 6.29 -6.92 -23.21
N SER A 125 6.09 -7.67 -22.12
CA SER A 125 6.56 -7.25 -20.78
C SER A 125 8.04 -6.84 -20.76
N THR A 126 8.82 -7.39 -21.69
CA THR A 126 10.21 -7.03 -21.96
C THR A 126 10.34 -5.66 -22.61
N GLU A 127 9.53 -5.33 -23.62
CA GLU A 127 9.51 -4.01 -24.27
C GLU A 127 9.00 -2.92 -23.34
N VAL A 128 7.93 -3.16 -22.55
CA VAL A 128 7.48 -2.19 -21.53
C VAL A 128 8.56 -1.97 -20.47
N CYS A 129 9.25 -3.04 -20.04
CA CYS A 129 10.40 -2.92 -19.13
C CYS A 129 11.55 -2.16 -19.78
N ASN A 130 11.84 -2.39 -21.06
CA ASN A 130 12.92 -1.73 -21.78
C ASN A 130 12.61 -0.27 -22.07
N ASP A 131 11.37 0.08 -22.38
CA ASP A 131 10.91 1.44 -22.60
C ASP A 131 10.81 2.20 -21.28
N ALA A 132 10.36 1.55 -20.20
CA ALA A 132 10.42 2.11 -18.86
C ALA A 132 11.87 2.29 -18.37
N LEU A 133 12.77 1.36 -18.71
CA LEU A 133 14.20 1.46 -18.42
C LEU A 133 14.88 2.55 -19.26
N ALA A 134 14.55 2.67 -20.55
CA ALA A 134 15.04 3.71 -21.44
C ALA A 134 14.51 5.09 -21.03
N ALA A 135 13.24 5.19 -20.60
CA ALA A 135 12.66 6.40 -20.02
C ALA A 135 13.31 6.74 -18.67
N ALA A 136 13.60 5.76 -17.82
CA ALA A 136 14.34 5.95 -16.57
C ALA A 136 15.80 6.38 -16.81
N GLU A 137 16.46 5.85 -17.84
CA GLU A 137 17.80 6.24 -18.28
C GLU A 137 17.83 7.61 -18.99
N ALA A 138 16.76 7.99 -19.68
CA ALA A 138 16.61 9.33 -20.26
C ALA A 138 16.35 10.37 -19.16
N ALA A 139 15.52 10.02 -18.16
CA ALA A 139 15.27 10.84 -16.99
C ALA A 139 16.51 10.98 -16.08
N SER A 140 17.36 9.95 -16.00
CA SER A 140 18.61 10.00 -15.24
C SER A 140 19.70 10.85 -15.91
N ARG A 141 19.67 10.97 -17.25
CA ARG A 141 20.60 11.83 -18.03
C ARG A 141 20.29 13.32 -17.96
N HIS A 142 19.09 13.73 -17.53
CA HIS A 142 18.66 15.14 -17.52
C HIS A 142 18.56 15.80 -16.14
N ARG A 143 18.88 15.10 -15.05
CA ARG A 143 18.75 15.66 -13.69
C ARG A 143 20.11 15.74 -13.00
N PRO A 144 20.78 16.91 -12.97
CA PRO A 144 21.77 17.18 -11.95
C PRO A 144 21.04 17.06 -10.60
N ARG A 145 21.30 15.99 -9.84
CA ARG A 145 20.80 15.85 -8.46
C ARG A 145 21.52 16.86 -7.59
N THR A 146 21.09 18.11 -7.60
CA THR A 146 21.44 19.07 -6.55
C THR A 146 20.65 18.69 -5.30
N ARG A 147 21.24 17.78 -4.51
CA ARG A 147 20.71 17.35 -3.23
C ARG A 147 20.76 18.54 -2.27
N VAL A 148 19.63 19.20 -2.03
CA VAL A 148 19.52 20.19 -0.96
C VAL A 148 19.53 19.41 0.37
N PRO A 149 20.49 19.66 1.29
CA PRO A 149 20.59 18.91 2.54
C PRO A 149 19.57 19.44 3.55
N GLY A 150 18.34 18.94 3.47
CA GLY A 150 17.38 18.98 4.57
C GLY A 150 17.50 17.73 5.45
N PRO A 151 17.01 17.72 6.70
CA PRO A 151 16.99 16.52 7.54
C PRO A 151 16.10 15.46 6.87
N VAL A 152 16.73 14.43 6.32
CA VAL A 152 16.04 13.31 5.66
C VAL A 152 15.64 12.32 6.74
N LEU A 153 14.34 12.28 7.08
CA LEU A 153 13.79 11.28 7.98
C LEU A 153 13.32 10.08 7.16
N PHE A 154 14.01 8.95 7.34
CA PHE A 154 13.85 7.69 6.63
C PHE A 154 12.63 6.90 7.09
N GLY A 155 12.12 6.04 6.22
CA GLY A 155 11.04 5.14 6.58
C GLY A 155 10.47 4.37 5.43
N PHE A 156 9.27 3.86 5.62
CA PHE A 156 8.98 2.48 5.21
C PHE A 156 8.99 2.22 3.70
N GLU A 157 8.76 3.23 2.86
CA GLU A 157 8.90 3.10 1.40
C GLU A 157 10.32 3.42 0.91
N ASP A 158 11.06 4.26 1.65
CA ASP A 158 12.48 4.56 1.45
C ASP A 158 13.40 3.45 2.01
N ILE A 159 12.92 2.61 2.92
CA ILE A 159 13.53 1.31 3.26
C ILE A 159 13.74 0.51 1.97
N GLY A 160 12.75 0.48 1.07
CA GLY A 160 12.88 -0.16 -0.23
C GLY A 160 13.96 0.50 -1.11
N GLY A 161 14.00 1.85 -1.17
CA GLY A 161 14.95 2.59 -2.02
C GLY A 161 16.40 2.59 -1.51
N ALA A 162 16.60 2.67 -0.20
CA ALA A 162 17.91 2.67 0.43
C ALA A 162 18.43 1.27 0.78
N LEU A 163 17.57 0.26 0.89
CA LEU A 163 17.98 -1.15 0.92
C LEU A 163 18.04 -1.79 -0.49
N ALA A 164 17.48 -1.17 -1.54
CA ALA A 164 17.70 -1.56 -2.93
C ALA A 164 19.16 -1.34 -3.41
N ALA A 165 19.97 -0.63 -2.62
CA ALA A 165 21.41 -0.59 -2.81
C ALA A 165 22.08 -1.96 -2.50
N GLU A 166 21.35 -2.92 -1.92
CA GLU A 166 21.81 -4.28 -1.62
C GLU A 166 21.07 -5.33 -2.47
N GLY A 167 21.70 -6.48 -2.72
CA GLY A 167 21.09 -7.56 -3.52
C GLY A 167 19.76 -8.07 -2.95
N GLN A 168 18.87 -8.56 -3.82
CA GLN A 168 17.48 -8.97 -3.49
C GLN A 168 17.35 -9.89 -2.25
N LEU A 169 18.32 -10.79 -2.02
CA LEU A 169 18.32 -11.67 -0.85
C LEU A 169 18.59 -10.92 0.46
N GLY A 170 19.53 -9.96 0.44
CA GLY A 170 19.82 -9.11 1.59
C GLY A 170 18.65 -8.20 1.93
N PHE A 171 17.96 -7.69 0.92
CA PHE A 171 16.70 -6.94 1.05
C PHE A 171 15.63 -7.77 1.78
N MET A 172 15.34 -8.98 1.29
CA MET A 172 14.33 -9.85 1.89
C MET A 172 14.71 -10.26 3.31
N ALA A 173 15.98 -10.54 3.58
CA ALA A 173 16.46 -10.92 4.91
C ALA A 173 16.30 -9.78 5.93
N LYS A 174 16.61 -8.53 5.56
CA LYS A 174 16.47 -7.36 6.45
C LYS A 174 15.00 -7.00 6.67
N LEU A 175 14.18 -7.05 5.63
CA LEU A 175 12.74 -6.82 5.74
C LEU A 175 12.11 -7.86 6.68
N PHE A 176 12.43 -9.13 6.46
CA PHE A 176 11.94 -10.22 7.29
C PHE A 176 12.44 -10.12 8.74
N GLY A 177 13.73 -9.81 8.93
CA GLY A 177 14.32 -9.59 10.26
C GLY A 177 13.70 -8.41 11.01
N GLY A 178 13.44 -7.30 10.30
CA GLY A 178 12.77 -6.13 10.86
C GLY A 178 11.32 -6.42 11.24
N CYS A 179 10.57 -7.12 10.39
CA CYS A 179 9.22 -7.58 10.70
C CYS A 179 9.21 -8.53 11.90
N LEU A 180 10.12 -9.52 11.96
CA LEU A 180 10.27 -10.42 13.11
C LEU A 180 10.53 -9.66 14.42
N ALA A 181 11.46 -8.70 14.40
CA ALA A 181 11.77 -7.86 15.56
C ALA A 181 10.54 -7.04 16.00
N ALA A 182 9.85 -6.39 15.06
CA ALA A 182 8.63 -5.64 15.33
C ALA A 182 7.54 -6.55 15.95
N CYS A 183 7.36 -7.77 15.45
CA CYS A 183 6.38 -8.71 15.97
C CYS A 183 6.72 -9.19 17.37
N TYR A 184 8.01 -9.40 17.65
CA TYR A 184 8.47 -9.74 18.99
C TYR A 184 8.21 -8.59 19.96
N VAL A 185 8.49 -7.34 19.55
CA VAL A 185 8.19 -6.14 20.34
C VAL A 185 6.69 -5.97 20.57
N VAL A 186 5.85 -6.16 19.56
CA VAL A 186 4.39 -6.06 19.73
C VAL A 186 3.90 -7.15 20.68
N LYS A 187 4.37 -8.39 20.51
CA LYS A 187 3.91 -9.53 21.32
C LYS A 187 4.37 -9.46 22.78
N TYR A 188 5.60 -9.02 23.04
CA TYR A 188 6.17 -9.02 24.39
C TYR A 188 6.19 -7.63 25.03
N GLY A 189 6.05 -6.56 24.25
CA GLY A 189 5.91 -5.19 24.74
C GLY A 189 4.61 -4.98 25.51
N GLU A 190 3.57 -5.78 25.23
CA GLU A 190 2.35 -5.83 26.04
C GLU A 190 2.66 -6.19 27.51
N LEU A 191 3.74 -6.91 27.81
CA LEU A 191 4.15 -7.24 29.19
C LEU A 191 4.72 -6.03 29.94
N LEU A 192 5.25 -5.03 29.21
CA LEU A 192 5.80 -3.81 29.79
C LEU A 192 4.72 -2.76 30.08
N GLN A 193 3.55 -2.86 29.43
CA GLN A 193 2.43 -1.93 29.56
C GLN A 193 1.08 -2.66 29.65
N ALA A 194 1.03 -3.78 30.37
CA ALA A 194 -0.15 -4.64 30.45
C ALA A 194 -1.40 -3.88 30.93
N ASP A 195 -1.23 -3.01 31.91
CA ASP A 195 -2.33 -2.21 32.49
C ASP A 195 -2.99 -1.28 31.46
N PHE A 196 -2.19 -0.72 30.52
CA PHE A 196 -2.70 0.19 29.50
C PHE A 196 -3.62 -0.54 28.52
N PHE A 197 -3.18 -1.68 27.98
CA PHE A 197 -3.98 -2.44 27.01
C PHE A 197 -5.18 -3.15 27.65
N GLN A 198 -5.13 -3.41 28.96
CA GLN A 198 -6.24 -3.98 29.72
C GLN A 198 -7.25 -2.96 30.24
N SER A 199 -6.90 -1.67 30.28
CA SER A 199 -7.84 -0.62 30.70
C SER A 199 -8.94 -0.29 29.66
N GLU A 200 -8.91 -0.97 28.50
CA GLU A 200 -9.85 -0.85 27.38
C GLU A 200 -10.21 0.58 26.93
N PRO A 201 -9.28 1.57 26.91
CA PRO A 201 -9.62 2.93 26.53
C PRO A 201 -9.88 2.99 25.03
N LEU A 202 -11.15 2.96 24.63
CA LEU A 202 -11.57 3.10 23.22
C LEU A 202 -10.88 4.28 22.53
N GLY A 203 -10.71 5.41 23.23
CA GLY A 203 -9.99 6.57 22.72
C GLY A 203 -8.54 6.26 22.33
N ALA A 204 -7.79 5.51 23.15
CA ALA A 204 -6.42 5.16 22.83
C ALA A 204 -6.35 4.17 21.67
N ALA A 205 -7.26 3.19 21.63
CA ALA A 205 -7.36 2.26 20.51
C ALA A 205 -7.65 3.01 19.19
N LEU A 206 -8.56 3.98 19.20
CA LEU A 206 -8.82 4.83 18.04
C LEU A 206 -7.60 5.67 17.65
N MET A 207 -6.80 6.16 18.61
CA MET A 207 -5.56 6.87 18.31
C MET A 207 -4.50 5.97 17.66
N CYS A 208 -4.38 4.71 18.09
CA CYS A 208 -3.51 3.72 17.46
C CYS A 208 -3.89 3.42 16.00
N ILE A 209 -5.11 3.78 15.57
CA ILE A 209 -5.56 3.68 14.18
C ILE A 209 -5.41 5.04 13.47
N ALA A 210 -5.94 6.10 14.06
CA ALA A 210 -6.04 7.42 13.45
C ALA A 210 -4.68 8.05 13.17
N VAL A 211 -3.68 7.86 14.04
CA VAL A 211 -2.33 8.41 13.85
C VAL A 211 -1.64 7.81 12.62
N PRO A 212 -1.43 6.47 12.52
CA PRO A 212 -0.77 5.90 11.35
C PRO A 212 -1.58 6.10 10.06
N THR A 213 -2.91 6.00 10.11
CA THR A 213 -3.77 6.33 8.95
C THR A 213 -3.61 7.78 8.52
N GLY A 214 -3.64 8.72 9.47
CA GLY A 214 -3.48 10.15 9.21
C GLY A 214 -2.13 10.49 8.60
N LEU A 215 -1.05 9.90 9.13
CA LEU A 215 0.30 10.04 8.55
C LEU A 215 0.37 9.52 7.11
N ASN A 216 -0.26 8.37 6.83
CA ASN A 216 -0.32 7.82 5.47
C ASN A 216 -1.11 8.75 4.52
N VAL A 217 -2.27 9.26 4.96
CA VAL A 217 -3.06 10.24 4.19
C VAL A 217 -2.26 11.51 3.92
N LEU A 218 -1.61 12.08 4.94
CA LEU A 218 -0.82 13.30 4.82
C LEU A 218 0.37 13.12 3.86
N LYS A 219 1.01 11.96 3.89
CA LYS A 219 2.08 11.60 2.95
C LYS A 219 1.57 11.70 1.50
N TRP A 220 0.51 10.97 1.16
CA TRP A 220 -0.03 11.00 -0.22
C TRP A 220 -0.59 12.37 -0.60
N ALA A 221 -1.18 13.09 0.35
CA ALA A 221 -1.67 14.45 0.12
C ALA A 221 -0.54 15.41 -0.24
N LYS A 222 0.61 15.28 0.42
CA LYS A 222 1.79 16.08 0.11
C LYS A 222 2.42 15.66 -1.23
N ARG A 223 2.58 14.35 -1.48
CA ARG A 223 3.11 13.83 -2.75
C ARG A 223 2.24 14.20 -3.96
N SER A 224 0.93 14.32 -3.76
CA SER A 224 0.01 14.81 -4.80
C SER A 224 0.25 16.27 -5.18
N LYS A 225 0.72 17.10 -4.25
CA LYS A 225 0.94 18.54 -4.44
C LYS A 225 2.36 18.87 -4.88
N ASP A 226 3.32 18.08 -4.40
CA ASP A 226 4.73 18.22 -4.68
C ASP A 226 5.25 16.90 -5.26
N PRO A 227 5.36 16.78 -6.59
CA PRO A 227 5.90 15.59 -7.22
C PRO A 227 7.38 15.32 -6.89
N SER A 228 8.10 16.30 -6.33
CA SER A 228 9.48 16.12 -5.86
C SER A 228 9.57 15.55 -4.44
N PHE A 229 8.44 15.43 -3.77
CA PHE A 229 8.35 14.88 -2.43
C PHE A 229 8.24 13.35 -2.47
N ASP A 230 9.30 12.68 -2.02
CA ASP A 230 9.38 11.21 -2.02
C ASP A 230 8.69 10.55 -0.79
N GLY A 231 8.46 11.29 0.30
CA GLY A 231 7.88 10.74 1.52
C GLY A 231 8.38 11.41 2.81
N TRP A 232 7.62 11.21 3.88
CA TRP A 232 8.11 11.25 5.26
C TRP A 232 8.09 9.81 5.68
N PHE A 233 9.12 9.36 6.36
CA PHE A 233 9.34 7.94 6.54
C PHE A 233 9.64 7.35 5.15
#